data_AF-A0A318SDM2-F1
#
_entry.id   AF-A0A318SDM2-F1
#
_cell.length_a   1.000
_cell.length_b   1.000
_cell.length_c   1.000
_cell.angle_alpha   90.00
_cell.angle_beta   90.00
_cell.angle_gamma   90.00
#
_symmetry.space_group_name_H-M   'P 1'
#
loop_
_entity.id
_entity.type
_entity.pdbx_description
1 polymer ?
#
loop_
_entity_poly.entity_id
_entity_poly.type
_entity_poly.pdbx_seq_one_letter_code
_entity_poly.pdbx_strand_id
1 'polypeptide(L)'
;MTNPKIGIILSSTRDTRFADKPATWFFGHARQRTDLDFELLDLRDFPMPLFNEVASNAWVPSQNEVAIRWQQKLTEFDGFVIIAAEYNHGPTAVLKNALDYAYPEWNKKPVAFVGTAPSARPARSNNCASSRSSFRWCRSERPFTCRVEISSRCCSRKRPSRT
;
A
#
# COMPACT_ATOMS: atom_id res chain seq x y z
N MET A 1 5.05 -18.91 18.79
CA MET A 1 5.36 -17.60 18.19
C MET A 1 4.16 -17.21 17.36
N THR A 2 3.54 -16.06 17.62
CA THR A 2 2.40 -15.57 16.83
C THR A 2 2.89 -15.20 15.43
N ASN A 3 2.16 -15.59 14.39
CA ASN A 3 2.49 -15.20 13.02
C ASN A 3 2.30 -13.68 12.86
N PRO A 4 3.20 -12.98 12.16
CA PRO A 4 3.02 -11.56 11.87
C PRO A 4 1.75 -11.33 11.04
N LYS A 5 0.98 -10.30 11.40
CA LYS A 5 -0.28 -9.97 10.73
C LYS A 5 -0.09 -8.88 9.69
N ILE A 6 -0.48 -9.15 8.45
CA ILE A 6 -0.31 -8.26 7.30
C ILE A 6 -1.66 -7.76 6.79
N GLY A 7 -1.84 -6.44 6.75
CA GLY A 7 -3.05 -5.80 6.22
C GLY A 7 -2.95 -5.50 4.73
N ILE A 8 -3.87 -6.00 3.92
CA ILE A 8 -3.96 -5.73 2.48
C ILE A 8 -5.01 -4.64 2.25
N ILE A 9 -4.58 -3.43 1.88
CA ILE A 9 -5.44 -2.25 1.80
C ILE A 9 -5.91 -2.00 0.37
N LEU A 10 -7.22 -1.88 0.17
CA LEU A 10 -7.82 -1.45 -1.09
C LEU A 10 -7.99 0.07 -1.11
N SER A 11 -7.25 0.71 -2.01
CA SER A 11 -7.20 2.18 -2.11
C SER A 11 -8.39 2.85 -2.81
N SER A 12 -9.39 2.10 -3.28
CA SER A 12 -10.47 2.64 -4.14
C SER A 12 -11.85 2.32 -3.58
N THR A 13 -12.74 3.31 -3.54
CA THR A 13 -14.11 3.16 -3.05
C THR A 13 -15.18 3.11 -4.15
N ARG A 14 -14.82 3.31 -5.44
CA ARG A 14 -15.77 3.28 -6.56
C ARG A 14 -16.43 1.94 -6.73
N ASP A 15 -17.76 1.84 -6.82
CA ASP A 15 -18.49 0.56 -6.97
C ASP A 15 -17.90 -0.35 -8.05
N THR A 16 -17.63 0.20 -9.23
CA THR A 16 -17.02 -0.49 -10.37
C THR A 16 -15.48 -0.36 -10.38
N ARG A 17 -14.80 -0.68 -9.29
CA ARG A 17 -13.33 -0.59 -9.21
C ARG A 17 -12.67 -1.83 -9.83
N PHE A 18 -11.49 -1.62 -10.41
CA PHE A 18 -10.65 -2.73 -10.89
C PHE A 18 -9.85 -3.38 -9.76
N ALA A 19 -9.70 -2.71 -8.61
CA ALA A 19 -8.85 -3.14 -7.50
C ALA A 19 -9.27 -4.49 -6.86
N ASP A 20 -10.53 -4.92 -7.01
CA ASP A 20 -11.03 -6.19 -6.44
C ASP A 20 -10.35 -7.42 -7.04
N LYS A 21 -10.06 -7.39 -8.35
CA LYS A 21 -9.41 -8.50 -9.07
C LYS A 21 -7.99 -8.78 -8.56
N PRO A 22 -7.06 -7.80 -8.57
CA PRO A 22 -5.71 -8.01 -8.04
C PRO A 22 -5.70 -8.25 -6.53
N ALA A 23 -6.62 -7.64 -5.77
CA ALA A 23 -6.73 -7.90 -4.33
C ALA A 23 -7.11 -9.36 -4.05
N THR A 24 -8.14 -9.89 -4.74
CA THR A 24 -8.57 -11.28 -4.61
C THR A 24 -7.48 -12.26 -5.06
N TRP A 25 -6.84 -11.97 -6.20
CA TRP A 25 -5.72 -12.78 -6.69
C TRP A 25 -4.56 -12.80 -5.70
N PHE A 26 -4.15 -11.63 -5.18
CA PHE A 26 -3.06 -11.51 -4.22
C PHE A 26 -3.39 -12.22 -2.91
N PHE A 27 -4.60 -12.00 -2.38
CA PHE A 27 -5.06 -12.66 -1.16
C PHE A 27 -5.11 -14.18 -1.30
N GLY A 28 -5.55 -14.70 -2.45
CA GLY A 28 -5.54 -16.13 -2.75
C GLY A 28 -4.14 -16.75 -2.72
N HIS A 29 -3.12 -16.03 -3.21
CA HIS A 29 -1.72 -16.48 -3.12
C HIS A 29 -1.17 -16.33 -1.70
N ALA A 30 -1.50 -15.23 -1.02
CA ALA A 30 -1.04 -14.94 0.32
C ALA A 30 -1.51 -16.00 1.33
N ARG A 31 -2.75 -16.49 1.20
CA ARG A 31 -3.31 -17.56 2.05
C ARG A 31 -2.62 -18.91 1.95
N GLN A 32 -1.79 -19.13 0.91
CA GLN A 32 -1.02 -20.37 0.80
C GLN A 32 0.21 -20.37 1.71
N ARG A 33 0.58 -19.20 2.27
CA ARG A 33 1.66 -19.06 3.23
C ARG A 33 1.17 -19.37 4.63
N THR A 34 1.95 -20.15 5.37
CA THR A 34 1.65 -20.50 6.77
C THR A 34 2.49 -19.69 7.77
N ASP A 35 3.40 -18.86 7.28
CA ASP A 35 4.32 -18.05 8.09
C ASP A 35 3.81 -16.64 8.40
N LEU A 36 2.72 -16.22 7.75
CA LEU A 36 2.13 -14.87 7.85
C LEU A 36 0.61 -14.95 7.82
N ASP A 37 -0.04 -14.12 8.62
CA ASP A 37 -1.50 -13.97 8.60
C ASP A 37 -1.87 -12.76 7.74
N PHE A 38 -2.92 -12.88 6.92
CA PHE A 38 -3.35 -11.82 6.01
C PHE A 38 -4.80 -11.44 6.25
N GLU A 39 -5.08 -10.14 6.28
CA GLU A 39 -6.44 -9.59 6.34
C GLU A 39 -6.65 -8.55 5.24
N LEU A 40 -7.84 -8.55 4.65
CA LEU A 40 -8.21 -7.57 3.63
C LEU A 40 -8.91 -6.38 4.29
N LEU A 41 -8.37 -5.18 4.06
CA LEU A 41 -8.88 -3.91 4.57
C LEU A 41 -9.42 -3.09 3.40
N ASP A 42 -10.74 -2.90 3.37
CA ASP A 42 -11.38 -2.06 2.37
C ASP A 42 -11.62 -0.65 2.91
N LEU A 43 -11.11 0.38 2.22
CA LEU A 43 -11.37 1.77 2.61
C LEU A 43 -12.85 2.16 2.47
N ARG A 44 -13.69 1.36 1.78
CA ARG A 44 -15.14 1.56 1.79
C ARG A 44 -15.78 1.33 3.15
N ASP A 45 -15.24 0.41 3.94
CA ASP A 45 -15.78 0.08 5.27
C ASP A 45 -15.45 1.19 6.29
N PHE A 46 -14.54 2.09 5.93
CA PHE A 46 -14.11 3.24 6.71
C PHE A 46 -14.42 4.53 5.93
N PRO A 47 -15.70 4.96 5.84
CA PRO A 47 -16.08 6.21 5.17
C PRO A 47 -15.62 7.42 6.00
N MET A 48 -14.33 7.73 5.92
CA MET A 48 -13.73 8.87 6.60
C MET A 48 -14.08 10.15 5.85
N PRO A 49 -14.44 11.24 6.55
CA PRO A 49 -14.50 12.56 5.93
C PRO A 49 -13.13 12.98 5.43
N LEU A 50 -13.03 14.08 4.67
CA LEU A 50 -11.72 14.63 4.32
C LEU A 50 -11.02 15.17 5.56
N PHE A 51 -9.71 14.93 5.65
CA PHE A 51 -8.89 15.34 6.79
C PHE A 51 -9.08 16.82 7.13
N ASN A 52 -9.67 17.06 8.31
CA ASN A 52 -10.02 18.38 8.82
C ASN A 52 -9.73 18.52 10.32
N GLU A 53 -8.84 17.69 10.85
CA GLU A 53 -8.48 17.71 12.27
C GLU A 53 -7.49 18.83 12.58
N VAL A 54 -7.48 19.26 13.85
CA VAL A 54 -6.66 20.39 14.33
C VAL A 54 -5.17 20.15 14.11
N ALA A 55 -4.73 18.90 14.21
CA ALA A 55 -3.37 18.47 13.93
C ALA A 55 -3.36 16.99 13.52
N SER A 56 -2.19 16.51 13.10
CA SER A 56 -1.97 15.06 12.94
C SER A 56 -2.17 14.33 14.27
N ASN A 57 -2.66 13.09 14.19
CA ASN A 57 -2.87 12.22 15.34
C ASN A 57 -1.59 11.92 16.15
N ALA A 58 -0.42 12.26 15.62
CA ALA A 58 0.85 12.25 16.36
C ALA A 58 0.91 13.28 17.51
N TRP A 59 0.17 14.39 17.39
CA TRP A 59 0.23 15.53 18.32
C TRP A 59 -1.05 15.71 19.13
N VAL A 60 -2.20 15.48 18.50
CA VAL A 60 -3.51 15.65 19.12
C VAL A 60 -4.35 14.41 18.78
N PRO A 61 -5.01 13.77 19.76
CA PRO A 61 -5.91 12.65 19.47
C PRO A 61 -7.00 13.05 18.48
N SER A 62 -7.26 12.16 17.52
CA SER A 62 -8.34 12.35 16.54
C SER A 62 -9.70 12.42 17.22
N GLN A 63 -10.59 13.22 16.66
CA GLN A 63 -11.95 13.42 17.19
C GLN A 63 -12.98 12.58 16.45
N ASN A 64 -12.67 12.19 15.20
CA ASN A 64 -13.61 11.45 14.37
C ASN A 64 -13.63 9.95 14.73
N GLU A 65 -14.79 9.42 15.08
CA GLU A 65 -14.96 8.00 15.44
C GLU A 65 -14.52 7.02 14.35
N VAL A 66 -14.75 7.35 13.07
CA VAL A 66 -14.34 6.51 11.94
C VAL A 66 -12.82 6.51 11.80
N ALA A 67 -12.18 7.67 11.98
CA ALA A 67 -10.72 7.78 11.96
C ALA A 67 -10.08 7.03 13.13
N ILE A 68 -10.66 7.12 14.33
CA ILE A 68 -10.19 6.36 15.51
C ILE A 68 -10.30 4.85 15.26
N ARG A 69 -11.42 4.38 14.70
CA ARG A 69 -11.57 2.95 14.31
C ARG A 69 -10.52 2.53 13.30
N TRP A 70 -10.21 3.38 12.32
CA TRP A 70 -9.16 3.13 11.34
C TRP A 70 -7.78 3.04 11.99
N GLN A 71 -7.41 3.99 12.85
CA GLN A 71 -6.16 3.99 13.61
C GLN A 71 -6.01 2.73 14.47
N GLN A 72 -7.04 2.40 15.24
CA GLN A 72 -7.08 1.18 16.05
C GLN A 72 -6.89 -0.06 15.18
N LYS A 73 -7.58 -0.12 14.03
CA LYS A 73 -7.45 -1.25 13.12
C LYS A 73 -6.02 -1.41 12.59
N LEU A 74 -5.34 -0.31 12.26
CA LEU A 74 -3.94 -0.34 11.81
C LEU A 74 -2.96 -0.83 12.89
N THR A 75 -3.28 -0.66 14.17
CA THR A 75 -2.41 -1.11 15.27
C THR A 75 -2.30 -2.63 15.37
N GLU A 76 -3.32 -3.36 14.88
CA GLU A 76 -3.34 -4.83 14.87
C GLU A 76 -2.33 -5.45 13.90
N PHE A 77 -1.82 -4.68 12.94
CA PHE A 77 -0.99 -5.19 11.85
C PHE A 77 0.49 -4.88 12.05
N ASP A 78 1.34 -5.85 11.75
CA ASP A 78 2.79 -5.73 11.76
C ASP A 78 3.34 -5.20 10.43
N GLY A 79 2.55 -5.23 9.36
CA GLY A 79 2.94 -4.75 8.04
C GLY A 79 1.77 -4.60 7.08
N PHE A 80 2.01 -3.95 5.93
CA PHE A 80 0.94 -3.61 5.00
C PHE A 80 1.30 -3.88 3.53
N VAL A 81 0.28 -4.24 2.76
CA VAL A 81 0.32 -4.30 1.30
C VAL A 81 -0.77 -3.40 0.76
N ILE A 82 -0.41 -2.33 0.05
CA ILE A 82 -1.37 -1.38 -0.50
C ILE A 82 -1.61 -1.72 -1.96
N ILE A 83 -2.84 -2.10 -2.29
CA ILE A 83 -3.31 -2.20 -3.67
C ILE A 83 -3.65 -0.79 -4.13
N ALA A 84 -2.65 -0.10 -4.70
CA ALA A 84 -2.72 1.29 -5.12
C ALA A 84 -3.39 1.40 -6.50
N ALA A 85 -4.61 1.93 -6.52
CA ALA A 85 -5.28 2.33 -7.73
C ALA A 85 -4.73 3.66 -8.20
N GLU A 86 -4.44 3.76 -9.49
CA GLU A 86 -3.96 4.99 -10.11
C GLU A 86 -5.13 5.80 -10.66
N TYR A 87 -5.35 6.98 -10.08
CA TYR A 87 -6.27 7.99 -10.63
C TYR A 87 -5.45 9.19 -11.07
N ASN A 88 -5.62 9.62 -12.32
CA ASN A 88 -4.91 10.77 -12.90
C ASN A 88 -3.38 10.73 -12.66
N HIS A 89 -2.76 9.56 -12.82
CA HIS A 89 -1.32 9.34 -12.59
C HIS A 89 -0.83 9.55 -11.15
N GLY A 90 -1.75 9.57 -10.18
CA GLY A 90 -1.44 9.69 -8.77
C GLY A 90 -2.14 8.63 -7.91
N PRO A 91 -1.81 8.58 -6.62
CA PRO A 91 -2.57 7.80 -5.65
C PRO A 91 -4.00 8.34 -5.55
N THR A 92 -4.94 7.48 -5.17
CA THR A 92 -6.31 7.92 -4.94
C THR A 92 -6.37 8.91 -3.76
N ALA A 93 -7.28 9.88 -3.86
CA ALA A 93 -7.55 10.81 -2.75
C ALA A 93 -7.94 10.08 -1.47
N VAL A 94 -8.72 8.99 -1.59
CA VAL A 94 -9.14 8.17 -0.45
C VAL A 94 -7.95 7.52 0.25
N LEU A 95 -7.00 6.97 -0.51
CA LEU A 95 -5.78 6.39 0.07
C LEU A 95 -4.96 7.45 0.81
N LYS A 96 -4.75 8.61 0.17
CA LYS A 96 -4.00 9.70 0.80
C LYS A 96 -4.69 10.19 2.08
N ASN A 97 -6.02 10.33 2.05
CA ASN A 97 -6.82 10.71 3.21
C ASN A 97 -6.67 9.69 4.35
N ALA A 98 -6.76 8.39 4.06
CA ALA A 98 -6.57 7.32 5.05
C ALA A 98 -5.17 7.33 5.67
N LEU A 99 -4.14 7.73 4.90
CA LEU A 99 -2.78 7.92 5.40
C LEU A 99 -2.64 9.21 6.22
N ASP A 100 -3.41 10.25 5.94
CA ASP A 100 -3.34 11.51 6.70
C ASP A 100 -3.99 11.39 8.08
N TYR A 101 -5.06 10.58 8.19
CA TYR A 101 -5.69 10.27 9.47
C TYR A 101 -4.83 9.40 10.39
N ALA A 102 -3.82 8.70 9.89
CA ALA A 102 -3.01 7.79 10.69
C ALA A 102 -1.53 8.05 10.39
N TYR A 103 -0.79 8.60 11.35
CA TYR A 103 0.65 8.84 11.23
C TYR A 103 1.51 7.87 12.07
N PRO A 104 1.37 7.80 13.41
CA PRO A 104 2.19 6.93 14.24
C PRO A 104 2.00 5.44 13.93
N GLU A 105 0.82 5.04 13.44
CA GLU A 105 0.46 3.64 13.21
C GLU A 105 1.28 2.98 12.10
N TRP A 106 1.83 3.74 11.17
CA TRP A 106 2.68 3.24 10.06
C TRP A 106 4.15 3.23 10.41
N ASN A 107 4.55 3.97 11.45
CA ASN A 107 5.97 4.20 11.71
C ASN A 107 6.69 2.88 11.98
N LYS A 108 7.78 2.67 11.25
CA LYS A 108 8.64 1.48 11.33
C LYS A 108 8.00 0.16 10.88
N LYS A 109 6.78 0.18 10.31
CA LYS A 109 6.15 -1.01 9.75
C LYS A 109 6.52 -1.18 8.27
N PRO A 110 6.84 -2.40 7.80
CA PRO A 110 7.08 -2.67 6.39
C PRO A 110 5.81 -2.44 5.55
N VAL A 111 5.96 -1.76 4.42
CA VAL A 111 4.87 -1.50 3.45
C VAL A 111 5.31 -1.90 2.05
N ALA A 112 4.44 -2.61 1.33
CA ALA A 112 4.59 -2.95 -0.08
C ALA A 112 3.45 -2.35 -0.91
N PHE A 113 3.71 -2.05 -2.19
CA PHE A 113 2.72 -1.47 -3.10
C PHE A 113 2.47 -2.37 -4.31
N VAL A 114 1.20 -2.49 -4.69
CA VAL A 114 0.77 -3.16 -5.92
C VAL A 114 -0.04 -2.14 -6.73
N GLY A 115 0.54 -1.64 -7.82
CA GLY A 115 -0.10 -0.67 -8.69
C GLY A 115 -1.17 -1.31 -9.58
N THR A 116 -2.31 -0.65 -9.70
CA THR A 116 -3.41 -1.04 -10.61
C THR A 116 -3.77 0.15 -11.48
N ALA A 117 -3.58 0.01 -12.79
CA ALA A 117 -3.91 1.04 -13.78
C ALA A 117 -4.76 0.41 -14.90
N PRO A 118 -5.83 1.09 -15.36
CA PRO A 118 -6.74 0.55 -16.38
C PRO A 118 -6.12 0.47 -17.77
N SER A 119 -5.09 1.27 -18.05
CA SER A 119 -4.34 1.19 -19.30
C SER A 119 -3.00 0.51 -19.05
N ALA A 120 -2.64 -0.47 -19.88
CA ALA A 120 -1.29 -1.05 -19.92
C ALA A 120 -0.22 -0.05 -20.42
N ARG A 121 -0.51 1.26 -20.41
CA ARG A 121 0.52 2.27 -20.46
C ARG A 121 1.16 2.25 -19.07
N PRO A 122 2.44 1.87 -18.95
CA PRO A 122 3.13 2.07 -17.68
C PRO A 122 2.94 3.53 -17.31
N ALA A 123 2.48 3.76 -16.07
CA ALA A 123 2.48 5.09 -15.49
C ALA A 123 3.83 5.70 -15.87
N ARG A 124 3.81 6.76 -16.68
CA ARG A 124 5.03 7.52 -16.99
C ARG A 124 5.40 8.36 -15.77
N SER A 125 5.31 7.78 -14.57
CA SER A 125 6.30 8.05 -13.55
C SER A 125 7.63 7.57 -14.13
N ASN A 126 8.72 8.27 -13.84
CA ASN A 126 10.06 7.91 -14.28
C ASN A 126 10.57 6.55 -13.71
N ASN A 127 9.69 5.59 -13.42
CA ASN A 127 10.03 4.28 -12.88
C ASN A 127 9.47 3.15 -13.74
N CYS A 128 10.39 2.61 -14.56
CA CYS A 128 10.46 1.27 -15.14
C CYS A 128 9.14 0.49 -15.25
N ALA A 129 8.58 0.55 -16.46
CA ALA A 129 7.71 -0.47 -17.02
C ALA A 129 8.45 -1.81 -17.14
N SER A 130 7.77 -2.88 -16.72
CA SER A 130 8.14 -4.28 -16.88
C SER A 130 9.31 -4.79 -16.02
N SER A 131 9.02 -5.60 -15.02
CA SER A 131 9.67 -6.91 -14.84
C SER A 131 9.20 -7.59 -13.54
N ARG A 132 8.90 -8.89 -13.67
CA ARG A 132 8.87 -9.97 -12.67
C ARG A 132 8.78 -9.54 -11.20
N SER A 133 7.65 -9.88 -10.59
CA SER A 133 7.39 -9.84 -9.15
C SER A 133 8.54 -10.47 -8.36
N SER A 134 9.46 -9.63 -7.89
CA SER A 134 10.44 -9.99 -6.89
C SER A 134 10.17 -9.14 -5.67
N PHE A 135 9.65 -9.78 -4.63
CA PHE A 135 9.40 -9.17 -3.33
C PHE A 135 10.76 -8.89 -2.67
N ARG A 136 11.08 -7.62 -2.46
CA ARG A 136 12.23 -7.24 -1.62
C ARG A 136 11.74 -6.47 -0.41
N TRP A 137 11.95 -7.09 0.75
CA TRP A 137 11.71 -6.56 2.08
C TRP A 137 12.70 -5.43 2.37
N CYS A 138 12.22 -4.25 2.78
CA CYS A 138 13.08 -3.14 3.19
C CYS A 138 12.87 -2.87 4.68
N ARG A 139 13.89 -3.14 5.50
CA ARG A 139 13.91 -2.85 6.94
C ARG A 139 14.41 -1.41 7.14
N SER A 140 13.68 -0.60 7.90
CA SER A 140 13.99 0.81 8.16
C SER A 140 15.15 0.94 9.17
N GLU A 141 16.22 1.65 8.80
CA GLU A 141 17.38 1.88 9.68
C GLU A 141 17.47 3.28 10.31
N ARG A 142 16.63 4.28 9.98
CA ARG A 142 16.68 5.61 10.65
C ARG A 142 15.34 6.37 10.70
N PRO A 143 15.13 7.26 11.70
CA PRO A 143 13.80 7.78 12.04
C PRO A 143 13.25 8.92 11.16
N PHE A 144 13.99 9.42 10.16
CA PHE A 144 13.57 10.62 9.40
C PHE A 144 13.75 10.56 7.88
N THR A 145 13.99 9.38 7.30
CA THR A 145 14.07 9.22 5.85
C THR A 145 13.34 7.97 5.40
N CYS A 146 12.11 8.14 4.93
CA CYS A 146 11.48 7.15 4.07
C CYS A 146 12.16 7.26 2.69
N ARG A 147 13.34 6.63 2.54
CA ARG A 147 13.93 6.45 1.21
C ARG A 147 13.13 5.34 0.53
N VAL A 148 12.16 5.73 -0.29
CA VAL A 148 11.54 4.85 -1.27
C VAL A 148 12.61 4.53 -2.31
N GLU A 149 13.47 3.56 -1.98
CA GLU A 149 14.47 3.05 -2.90
C GLU A 149 13.81 1.99 -3.77
N ILE A 150 13.20 2.43 -4.87
CA ILE A 150 12.82 1.54 -5.97
C ILE A 150 14.14 1.09 -6.59
N SER A 151 14.67 -0.04 -6.12
CA SER A 151 15.86 -0.67 -6.68
C SER A 151 15.54 -1.20 -8.08
N SER A 152 15.73 -0.35 -9.08
CA SER A 152 15.74 -0.76 -10.49
C SER A 152 17.10 -1.39 -10.82
N ARG A 153 17.30 -2.67 -10.53
CA ARG A 153 18.29 -3.43 -11.30
C ARG A 153 17.71 -3.67 -12.68
N CYS A 154 18.00 -2.76 -13.59
CA CYS A 154 17.80 -2.93 -15.02
C CYS A 154 18.66 -4.12 -15.46
N CYS A 155 18.05 -5.31 -15.55
CA CYS A 155 18.72 -6.47 -16.10
C CYS A 155 18.82 -6.25 -17.62
N SER A 156 19.89 -5.58 -18.05
CA SER A 156 20.30 -5.49 -19.44
C SER A 156 20.49 -6.90 -20.00
N ARG A 157 19.46 -7.45 -20.63
CA ARG A 157 19.64 -8.55 -21.58
C ARG A 157 20.28 -7.91 -22.81
N LYS A 158 21.61 -8.04 -22.94
CA LYS A 158 22.32 -7.83 -24.20
C LYS A 158 21.56 -8.62 -25.29
N ARG A 159 21.00 -7.92 -26.28
CA ARG A 159 20.65 -8.56 -27.56
C ARG A 159 21.94 -9.13 -28.14
N PRO A 160 21.99 -10.39 -28.61
CA PRO A 160 23.10 -10.84 -29.43
C PRO A 160 23.08 -10.02 -30.72
N SER A 161 24.22 -9.42 -31.08
CA SER A 161 24.45 -8.83 -32.39
C SER A 161 24.24 -9.92 -33.45
N ARG A 162 23.33 -9.68 -34.40
CA ARG A 162 23.29 -10.46 -35.63
C ARG A 162 24.57 -10.16 -36.41
N THR A 163 25.39 -11.17 -36.62
CA THR A 163 26.38 -11.23 -37.70
C THR A 163 25.69 -11.26 -39.05
#